data_AF-A0AA51IPZ2-F1
#
_entry.id   AF-A0AA51IPZ2-F1
#
_cell.length_a   1.000
_cell.length_b   1.000
_cell.length_c   1.000
_cell.angle_alpha   90.00
_cell.angle_beta   90.00
_cell.angle_gamma   90.00
#
_symmetry.space_group_name_H-M   'P 1'
#
loop_
_entity.id
_entity.type
_entity.pdbx_description
1 polymer ?
#
loop_
_entity_poly.entity_id
_entity_poly.type
_entity_poly.pdbx_seq_one_letter_code
_entity_poly.pdbx_strand_id
1 'polypeptide(L)' 'TIHLASVEASSKQPLTMGKEKYKNAYFQVTRGDYAPLLSLVNENLSKAKEYAANDNERNMLTHYINSFKEG' A
#
# COMPACT_ATOMS: atom_id res chain seq x y z
N THR A 1 10.34 13.75 -5.04
CA THR A 1 9.05 13.11 -4.78
C THR A 1 9.30 11.77 -4.13
N ILE A 2 8.53 11.43 -3.11
CA ILE A 2 8.56 10.12 -2.46
C ILE A 2 7.31 9.39 -2.94
N HIS A 3 7.49 8.18 -3.49
CA HIS A 3 6.42 7.36 -4.04
C HIS A 3 6.22 6.14 -3.15
N LEU A 4 5.03 5.99 -2.57
CA LEU A 4 4.64 4.81 -1.82
C LEU A 4 4.08 3.77 -2.79
N ALA A 5 4.51 2.53 -2.64
CA ALA A 5 4.00 1.40 -3.39
C ALA A 5 2.64 0.98 -2.82
N SER A 6 1.60 1.06 -3.64
CA SER A 6 0.24 0.73 -3.23
C SER A 6 -0.66 0.46 -4.43
N VAL A 7 -1.76 -0.26 -4.21
CA VAL A 7 -2.83 -0.40 -5.21
C VAL A 7 -3.57 0.92 -5.38
N GLU A 8 -3.92 1.57 -4.27
CA GLU A 8 -4.62 2.84 -4.30
C GLU A 8 -3.68 3.97 -4.75
N ALA A 9 -4.14 4.84 -5.65
CA ALA A 9 -3.34 5.96 -6.19
C ALA A 9 -3.84 7.35 -5.76
N SER A 10 -5.04 7.43 -5.16
CA SER A 10 -5.63 8.67 -4.67
C SER A 10 -4.86 9.21 -3.45
N SER A 11 -4.90 10.52 -3.22
CA SER A 11 -4.34 11.10 -2.00
C SER A 11 -5.09 10.59 -0.76
N LYS A 12 -4.37 10.33 0.32
CA LYS A 12 -4.90 9.89 1.61
C LYS A 12 -4.10 10.52 2.74
N GLN A 13 -4.69 11.45 3.49
CA GLN A 13 -4.05 12.01 4.68
C GLN A 13 -4.15 11.04 5.87
N PRO A 14 -3.14 10.95 6.76
CA PRO A 14 -1.87 11.68 6.76
C PRO A 14 -0.75 11.03 5.91
N LEU A 15 -1.06 9.97 5.15
CA LEU A 15 -0.08 9.15 4.44
C LEU A 15 0.60 9.88 3.26
N THR A 16 -0.18 10.62 2.47
CA THR A 16 0.32 11.43 1.35
C THR A 16 0.43 12.89 1.73
N MET A 17 1.36 13.62 1.13
CA MET A 17 1.63 15.03 1.43
C MET A 17 1.80 15.79 0.11
N GLY A 18 1.14 16.95 0.01
CA GLY A 18 1.34 17.87 -1.11
C GLY A 18 2.78 18.42 -1.17
N LYS A 19 3.07 19.29 -2.13
CA LYS A 19 4.39 19.93 -2.22
C LYS A 19 4.63 20.83 -1.00
N GLU A 20 5.65 20.51 -0.23
CA GLU A 20 6.11 21.26 0.94
C GLU A 20 7.61 21.57 0.81
N LYS A 21 8.04 22.73 1.32
CA LYS A 21 9.45 23.15 1.31
C LYS A 21 10.12 22.76 2.63
N TYR A 22 11.12 21.89 2.56
CA TYR A 22 11.94 21.47 3.69
C TYR A 22 13.42 21.66 3.36
N LYS A 23 14.15 22.40 4.20
CA LYS A 23 15.59 22.69 4.03
C LYS A 23 15.97 23.12 2.60
N ASN A 24 15.22 24.09 2.05
CA ASN A 24 15.38 24.61 0.68
C ASN A 24 15.12 23.63 -0.48
N ALA A 25 14.58 22.43 -0.21
CA ALA A 25 14.11 21.50 -1.23
C ALA A 25 12.61 21.26 -1.11
N TYR A 26 11.95 20.99 -2.25
CA TYR A 26 10.53 20.65 -2.28
C TYR A 26 10.33 19.14 -2.21
N PHE A 27 9.53 18.70 -1.24
CA PHE A 27 9.12 17.31 -1.06
C PHE A 27 7.62 17.18 -1.28
N GLN A 28 7.19 16.04 -1.79
CA GLN A 28 5.79 15.62 -1.82
C GLN A 28 5.79 14.10 -1.69
N VAL A 29 4.76 13.56 -1.04
CA VAL A 29 4.56 12.12 -0.86
C VAL A 29 3.30 11.73 -1.62
N THR A 30 3.44 10.84 -2.59
CA THR A 30 2.30 10.27 -3.32
C THR A 30 2.26 8.76 -3.15
N ARG A 31 1.17 8.11 -3.54
CA ARG A 31 1.02 6.66 -3.51
C ARG A 31 0.51 6.14 -4.86
N GLY A 32 0.54 4.82 -5.06
CA GLY A 32 0.11 4.15 -6.28
C GLY A 32 1.25 3.55 -7.11
N ASP A 33 2.47 3.50 -6.57
CA ASP A 33 3.58 2.89 -7.29
C ASP A 33 3.35 1.38 -7.44
N TYR A 34 3.65 0.84 -8.62
CA TYR A 34 3.39 -0.56 -9.00
C TYR A 34 1.93 -1.04 -8.88
N ALA A 35 0.94 -0.14 -8.85
CA ALA A 35 -0.47 -0.46 -8.58
C ALA A 35 -1.04 -1.67 -9.35
N PRO A 36 -0.82 -1.84 -10.67
CA PRO A 36 -1.34 -3.01 -11.40
C PRO A 36 -0.76 -4.32 -10.88
N LEU A 37 0.52 -4.35 -10.51
CA LEU A 37 1.19 -5.55 -10.00
C LEU A 37 0.73 -5.86 -8.57
N LEU A 38 0.65 -4.84 -7.71
CA LEU A 38 0.18 -5.01 -6.34
C LEU A 38 -1.31 -5.41 -6.27
N SER A 39 -2.12 -5.02 -7.26
CA SER A 39 -3.50 -5.46 -7.37
C SER A 39 -3.57 -6.98 -7.57
N LEU A 40 -2.74 -7.52 -8.47
CA LEU A 40 -2.63 -8.98 -8.69
C LEU A 40 -2.11 -9.71 -7.44
N VAL A 41 -1.15 -9.12 -6.73
CA VAL A 41 -0.66 -9.68 -5.46
C VAL A 41 -1.79 -9.75 -4.45
N ASN A 42 -2.54 -8.66 -4.24
CA ASN A 42 -3.67 -8.63 -3.31
C ASN A 42 -4.78 -9.62 -3.65
N GLU A 43 -5.09 -9.79 -4.93
CA GLU A 43 -6.05 -10.78 -5.40
C GLU A 43 -5.61 -12.20 -4.99
N ASN A 44 -4.35 -12.55 -5.22
CA ASN A 44 -3.83 -13.87 -4.90
C ASN A 44 -3.68 -14.10 -3.39
N LEU A 45 -3.27 -13.08 -2.63
CA LEU A 45 -3.23 -13.16 -1.16
C LEU A 45 -4.63 -13.36 -0.57
N SER A 46 -5.65 -12.72 -1.16
CA SER A 46 -7.04 -12.91 -0.74
C SER A 46 -7.49 -14.35 -0.95
N LYS A 47 -7.14 -14.96 -2.09
CA LYS A 47 -7.40 -16.39 -2.36
C LYS A 47 -6.62 -17.30 -1.41
N ALA A 48 -5.35 -17.02 -1.16
CA ALA A 48 -4.50 -17.82 -0.28
C ALA A 48 -5.02 -17.84 1.17
N LYS A 49 -5.60 -16.73 1.64
CA LYS A 49 -6.17 -16.60 2.99
C LYS A 49 -7.24 -17.64 3.31
N GLU A 50 -8.05 -18.05 2.32
CA GLU A 50 -9.09 -19.07 2.48
C GLU A 50 -8.52 -20.47 2.81
N TYR A 51 -7.25 -20.70 2.53
CA TYR A 51 -6.55 -21.97 2.75
C TYR A 51 -5.51 -21.89 3.89
N ALA A 52 -5.49 -20.79 4.65
CA ALA A 52 -4.56 -20.62 5.76
C ALA A 52 -4.85 -21.63 6.89
N ALA A 53 -3.79 -22.21 7.46
CA ALA A 53 -3.90 -23.31 8.42
C ALA A 53 -4.37 -22.86 9.80
N ASN A 54 -4.21 -21.58 10.14
CA ASN A 54 -4.54 -21.02 11.44
C ASN A 54 -4.89 -19.52 11.35
N ASP A 55 -5.42 -18.97 12.44
CA ASP A 55 -5.82 -17.56 12.50
C ASP A 55 -4.64 -16.61 12.39
N ASN A 56 -3.45 -17.01 12.86
CA ASN A 56 -2.26 -16.15 12.77
C ASN A 56 -1.88 -15.89 11.31
N GLU A 57 -1.89 -16.93 10.47
CA GLU A 57 -1.67 -16.81 9.03
C GLU A 57 -2.77 -15.98 8.34
N ARG A 58 -4.05 -16.21 8.69
CA ARG A 58 -5.17 -15.42 8.15
C ARG A 58 -5.03 -13.93 8.47
N ASN A 59 -4.65 -13.61 9.71
CA ASN A 59 -4.46 -12.25 10.16
C ASN A 59 -3.25 -11.61 9.48
N MET A 60 -2.14 -12.32 9.37
CA MET A 60 -0.94 -11.86 8.65
C MET A 60 -1.26 -11.52 7.19
N LEU A 61 -1.95 -12.41 6.45
CA LEU A 61 -2.35 -12.16 5.07
C LEU A 61 -3.29 -10.97 4.95
N THR A 62 -4.22 -10.82 5.90
CA THR A 62 -5.12 -9.65 5.96
C THR A 62 -4.33 -8.36 6.11
N HIS A 63 -3.31 -8.32 6.98
CA HIS A 63 -2.46 -7.15 7.15
C HIS A 63 -1.60 -6.86 5.92
N TYR A 64 -1.06 -7.88 5.25
CA TYR A 64 -0.29 -7.70 4.01
C TYR A 64 -1.16 -7.15 2.88
N ILE A 65 -2.37 -7.68 2.70
CA ILE A 65 -3.34 -7.15 1.73
C ILE A 65 -3.60 -5.67 1.99
N ASN A 66 -3.82 -5.30 3.25
CA ASN A 66 -4.07 -3.90 3.63
C ASN A 66 -2.85 -3.01 3.38
N SER A 67 -1.64 -3.47 3.70
CA SER A 67 -0.40 -2.72 3.47
C SER A 67 -0.15 -2.49 1.99
N PHE A 68 -0.25 -3.53 1.15
CA PHE A 68 -0.09 -3.38 -0.30
C PHE A 68 -1.23 -2.61 -0.96
N LYS A 69 -2.43 -2.61 -0.37
CA LYS A 69 -3.54 -1.80 -0.87
C LYS A 69 -3.29 -0.32 -0.62
N GLU A 70 -2.94 0.03 0.62
CA GLU A 70 -2.99 1.40 1.10
C GLU A 70 -1.66 2.16 0.94
N GLY A 71 -0.53 1.45 0.94
CA GLY A 71 0.81 2.02 1.09
C GLY A 71 1.11 2.46 2.51
#